data_AF-A0A7W0QYU1-F1
#
_entry.id   AF-A0A7W0QYU1-F1
#
_cell.length_a   1.000
_cell.length_b   1.000
_cell.length_c   1.000
_cell.angle_alpha   90.00
_cell.angle_beta   90.00
_cell.angle_gamma   90.00
#
_symmetry.space_group_name_H-M   'P 1'
#
loop_
_entity.id
_entity.type
_entity.pdbx_description
1 polymer ?
#
loop_
_entity_poly.entity_id
_entity_poly.type
_entity_poly.pdbx_seq_one_letter_code
_entity_poly.pdbx_strand_id
1 'polypeptide(L)'
;MRSWILHVDLDQFLAAVEVLRRPELAGRPVVVGGDGNPQRARQVVATASYEARAFGVRSGMSLAAAHRRCPDAVFLPSDRPAYDAASAGVMATLRTFPGAVEVWGWDEAFVGVEADDPENVAAAIKERVLAATGLTCAVGIGQTKLQAKTATGFAKPGGIARLTRATWMPTMGHRQVTALWGVGPRTAEHLAELGIATVEDLARADHGELARRFGPAIGPHLRVLGLGGDDAPVVDAPHVARGRSREVTFEHDLADPAEIVGHVRRLAAEVADAVVAEGRTVTHVAVKVRTATFFTRTKISKLPEPTTDADTVAAMAERVLARFELTRPVRLLGVRLVLELPPTVSDAAGTVAAMTSDDPGAVPPDEKDWTWVLATPCPECGFDASTFDPATVPDVLRANAASWVEVLARRDVARRPEPDVWSSLEYACHVRDVFRLFDRRLAQMLADDDPQFANWDQDETAVAERYWAQDPAVVAAELSAAAATIADSFAAVRPDQWERPGRRSDGAVFTVDSFARYFVHDPVHHLHDVG
;
A
#
# COMPACT_ATOMS: atom_id res chain seq x y z
N MET A 1 31.49 11.45 -24.09
CA MET A 1 30.71 11.64 -22.85
C MET A 1 29.61 10.61 -22.80
N ARG A 2 29.51 9.90 -21.68
CA ARG A 2 28.45 8.91 -21.43
C ARG A 2 27.39 9.56 -20.54
N SER A 3 26.14 9.14 -20.72
CA SER A 3 25.04 9.56 -19.88
C SER A 3 25.04 8.77 -18.57
N TRP A 4 24.95 9.50 -17.45
CA TRP A 4 24.91 8.96 -16.10
C TRP A 4 23.80 9.61 -15.30
N ILE A 5 23.31 8.86 -14.30
CA ILE A 5 22.37 9.35 -13.30
C ILE A 5 23.08 9.27 -11.95
N LEU A 6 23.13 10.40 -11.26
CA LEU A 6 23.63 10.51 -9.89
C LEU A 6 22.42 10.65 -8.97
N HIS A 7 22.31 9.78 -7.97
CA HIS A 7 21.37 9.94 -6.88
C HIS A 7 22.10 10.55 -5.71
N VAL A 8 21.65 11.73 -5.28
CA VAL A 8 22.22 12.47 -4.14
C VAL A 8 21.24 12.35 -2.99
N ASP A 9 21.73 11.94 -1.82
CA ASP A 9 20.91 11.70 -0.63
C ASP A 9 21.64 12.22 0.61
N LEU A 10 21.00 13.13 1.34
CA LEU A 10 21.58 13.76 2.52
C LEU A 10 21.74 12.75 3.67
N ASP A 11 22.89 12.79 4.32
CA ASP A 11 23.15 11.93 5.47
C ASP A 11 22.28 12.36 6.65
N GLN A 12 21.50 11.42 7.20
CA GLN A 12 20.76 11.60 8.47
C GLN A 12 20.03 12.95 8.57
N PHE A 13 19.40 13.40 7.47
CA PHE A 13 19.05 14.79 7.19
C PHE A 13 18.52 15.62 8.37
N LEU A 14 17.40 15.23 8.99
CA LEU A 14 16.81 16.02 10.08
C LEU A 14 17.75 16.11 11.29
N ALA A 15 18.41 15.01 11.65
CA ALA A 15 19.38 15.02 12.74
C ALA A 15 20.61 15.88 12.38
N ALA A 16 21.10 15.82 11.14
CA ALA A 16 22.20 16.66 10.69
C ALA A 16 21.87 18.15 10.75
N VAL A 17 20.65 18.56 10.34
CA VAL A 17 20.20 19.95 10.46
C VAL A 17 20.15 20.39 11.92
N GLU A 18 19.67 19.55 12.84
CA GLU A 18 19.67 19.88 14.27
C GLU A 18 21.08 19.97 14.86
N VAL A 19 22.00 19.06 14.50
CA VAL A 19 23.41 19.13 14.95
C VAL A 19 24.11 20.37 14.40
N LEU A 20 23.82 20.78 13.16
CA LEU A 20 24.37 22.00 12.58
C LEU A 20 23.93 23.25 13.35
N ARG A 21 22.67 23.28 13.82
CA ARG A 21 22.12 24.37 14.64
C ARG A 21 22.57 24.31 16.10
N ARG A 22 22.98 23.13 16.57
CA ARG A 22 23.36 22.83 17.96
C ARG A 22 24.67 22.02 17.97
N PRO A 23 25.82 22.66 17.75
CA PRO A 23 27.11 21.97 17.63
C PRO A 23 27.49 21.10 18.84
N GLU A 24 26.95 21.40 20.02
CA GLU A 24 27.11 20.60 21.24
C GLU A 24 26.49 19.18 21.14
N LEU A 25 25.69 18.92 20.10
CA LEU A 25 25.12 17.60 19.82
C LEU A 25 26.01 16.72 18.92
N ALA A 26 27.11 17.26 18.39
CA ALA A 26 28.02 16.50 17.53
C ALA A 26 28.56 15.25 18.26
N GLY A 27 28.47 14.09 17.60
CA GLY A 27 28.88 12.79 18.16
C GLY A 27 27.95 12.23 19.24
N ARG A 28 26.82 12.88 19.53
CA ARG A 28 25.81 12.34 20.46
C ARG A 28 24.71 11.60 19.69
N PRO A 29 24.08 10.57 20.29
CA PRO A 29 22.88 9.96 19.73
C PRO A 29 21.73 10.97 19.72
N VAL A 30 21.30 11.41 18.53
CA VAL A 30 20.19 12.35 18.34
C VAL A 30 19.03 11.66 17.64
N VAL A 31 17.82 11.91 18.14
CA VAL A 31 16.57 11.38 17.60
C VAL A 31 15.60 12.53 17.38
N VAL A 32 15.17 12.73 16.13
CA VAL A 32 14.15 13.71 15.76
C VAL A 32 12.82 12.99 15.53
N GLY A 33 11.75 13.46 16.15
CA GLY A 33 10.41 12.94 15.91
C GLY A 33 9.36 13.50 16.86
N GLY A 34 8.12 13.61 16.37
CA GLY A 34 7.00 14.15 17.13
C GLY A 34 7.32 15.50 17.75
N ASP A 35 7.04 15.65 19.05
CA ASP A 35 7.36 16.85 19.83
C ASP A 35 8.64 16.70 20.68
N GLY A 36 9.42 15.64 20.45
CA GLY A 36 10.65 15.38 21.17
C GLY A 36 10.46 14.75 22.56
N ASN A 37 9.22 14.43 22.98
CA ASN A 37 9.00 13.74 24.24
C ASN A 37 8.85 12.22 24.04
N PRO A 38 9.86 11.39 24.39
CA PRO A 38 9.78 9.94 24.19
C PRO A 38 8.77 9.22 25.09
N GLN A 39 8.24 9.89 26.12
CA GLN A 39 7.20 9.35 27.00
C GLN A 39 5.80 9.54 26.41
N ARG A 40 5.63 10.46 25.46
CA ARG A 40 4.33 10.68 24.83
C ARG A 40 4.03 9.53 23.87
N ALA A 41 2.83 8.96 24.01
CA ALA A 41 2.42 7.80 23.24
C ALA A 41 2.26 8.15 21.75
N ARG A 42 2.36 7.12 20.89
CA ARG A 42 1.99 7.16 19.47
C ARG A 42 2.82 8.12 18.59
N GLN A 43 3.98 8.54 19.08
CA GLN A 43 4.99 9.24 18.29
C GLN A 43 6.07 8.29 17.78
N VAL A 44 6.64 8.62 16.63
CA VAL A 44 7.67 7.83 15.96
C VAL A 44 8.90 8.66 15.63
N VAL A 45 10.04 7.98 15.53
CA VAL A 45 11.29 8.54 15.04
C VAL A 45 11.11 8.92 13.57
N ALA A 46 11.23 10.21 13.27
CA ALA A 46 11.32 10.70 11.89
C ALA A 46 12.73 10.44 11.34
N THR A 47 13.77 10.73 12.13
CA THR A 47 15.17 10.47 11.79
C THR A 47 15.98 10.19 13.05
N ALA A 48 16.88 9.23 12.97
CA ALA A 48 17.90 8.98 13.98
C ALA A 48 19.29 9.25 13.41
N SER A 49 20.16 9.85 14.21
CA SER A 49 21.57 10.04 13.87
C SER A 49 22.29 8.70 13.73
N TYR A 50 23.45 8.68 13.07
CA TYR A 50 24.26 7.47 12.93
C TYR A 50 24.68 6.89 14.29
N GLU A 51 24.97 7.75 15.27
CA GLU A 51 25.26 7.35 16.65
C GLU A 51 24.05 6.68 17.30
N ALA A 52 22.83 7.21 17.11
CA ALA A 52 21.61 6.57 17.61
C ALA A 52 21.29 5.25 16.88
N ARG A 53 21.58 5.16 15.57
CA ARG A 53 21.42 3.94 14.78
C ARG A 53 22.34 2.80 15.24
N ALA A 54 23.50 3.11 15.82
CA ALA A 54 24.38 2.11 16.43
C ALA A 54 23.71 1.36 17.60
N PHE A 55 22.72 1.98 18.27
CA PHE A 55 21.88 1.35 19.30
C PHE A 55 20.62 0.66 18.71
N GLY A 56 20.52 0.56 17.39
CA GLY A 56 19.39 -0.04 16.69
C GLY A 56 18.15 0.85 16.63
N VAL A 57 18.27 2.17 16.89
CA VAL A 57 17.21 3.14 16.64
C VAL A 57 17.07 3.35 15.13
N ARG A 58 15.84 3.35 14.60
CA ARG A 58 15.57 3.52 13.16
C ARG A 58 14.32 4.36 12.93
N SER A 59 14.23 5.02 11.77
CA SER A 59 13.02 5.73 11.34
C SER A 59 11.80 4.82 11.36
N GLY A 60 10.65 5.37 11.75
CA GLY A 60 9.40 4.63 11.95
C GLY A 60 9.30 3.85 13.26
N MET A 61 10.37 3.72 14.05
CA MET A 61 10.30 3.16 15.40
C MET A 61 9.54 4.11 16.34
N SER A 62 8.73 3.60 17.28
CA SER A 62 8.11 4.46 18.31
C SER A 62 9.18 5.15 19.17
N LEU A 63 8.97 6.41 19.57
CA LEU A 63 9.94 7.13 20.41
C LEU A 63 10.20 6.43 21.75
N ALA A 64 9.18 5.83 22.36
CA ALA A 64 9.34 5.04 23.58
C ALA A 64 10.28 3.84 23.40
N ALA A 65 10.18 3.13 22.26
CA ALA A 65 11.09 2.04 21.94
C ALA A 65 12.51 2.52 21.63
N ALA A 66 12.65 3.69 20.98
CA ALA A 66 13.94 4.32 20.75
C ALA A 66 14.62 4.69 22.08
N HIS A 67 13.88 5.30 23.02
CA HIS A 67 14.37 5.65 24.35
C HIS A 67 14.77 4.42 25.17
N ARG A 68 14.01 3.31 25.09
CA ARG A 68 14.43 2.05 25.73
C ARG A 68 15.74 1.50 25.18
N ARG A 69 16.03 1.71 23.89
CA ARG A 69 17.27 1.25 23.24
C ARG A 69 18.46 2.16 23.50
N CYS A 70 18.22 3.46 23.57
CA CYS A 70 19.24 4.48 23.81
C CYS A 70 18.68 5.53 24.80
N PRO A 71 18.74 5.24 26.12
CA PRO A 71 18.20 6.14 27.14
C PRO A 71 18.88 7.52 27.17
N ASP A 72 20.17 7.57 26.81
CA ASP A 72 20.97 8.80 26.80
C ASP A 72 20.82 9.61 25.50
N ALA A 73 19.96 9.18 24.56
CA ALA A 73 19.70 9.90 23.33
C ALA A 73 19.03 11.25 23.57
N VAL A 74 19.41 12.25 22.79
CA VAL A 74 18.76 13.56 22.76
C VAL A 74 17.57 13.50 21.83
N PHE A 75 16.36 13.61 22.38
CA PHE A 75 15.11 13.65 21.63
C PHE A 75 14.73 15.09 21.30
N LEU A 76 14.44 15.36 20.03
CA LEU A 76 14.14 16.69 19.52
C LEU A 76 12.80 16.68 18.74
N PRO A 77 12.00 17.75 18.85
CA PRO A 77 10.80 17.92 18.03
C PRO A 77 11.17 18.09 16.56
N SER A 78 10.25 17.72 15.66
CA SER A 78 10.39 18.03 14.23
C SER A 78 10.16 19.53 13.98
N ASP A 79 11.13 20.19 13.35
CA ASP A 79 11.10 21.59 12.91
C ASP A 79 11.04 21.71 11.39
N ARG A 80 9.84 21.52 10.84
CA ARG A 80 9.60 21.48 9.39
C ARG A 80 10.14 22.71 8.64
N PRO A 81 9.92 23.96 9.09
CA PRO A 81 10.47 25.14 8.43
C PRO A 81 12.00 25.12 8.30
N ALA A 82 12.72 24.67 9.33
CA ALA A 82 14.17 24.56 9.27
C ALA A 82 14.62 23.52 8.22
N TYR A 83 13.90 22.40 8.13
CA TYR A 83 14.21 21.32 7.18
C TYR A 83 13.88 21.73 5.74
N ASP A 84 12.76 22.42 5.50
CA ASP A 84 12.42 22.94 4.18
C ASP A 84 13.46 23.98 3.70
N ALA A 85 13.94 24.85 4.59
CA ALA A 85 14.99 25.82 4.27
C ALA A 85 16.33 25.13 3.92
N ALA A 86 16.74 24.13 4.69
CA ALA A 86 17.94 23.35 4.41
C ALA A 86 17.83 22.58 3.08
N SER A 87 16.69 21.92 2.84
CA SER A 87 16.36 21.26 1.59
C SER A 87 16.46 22.21 0.39
N ALA A 88 15.85 23.39 0.48
CA ALA A 88 15.87 24.39 -0.58
C ALA A 88 17.31 24.83 -0.92
N GLY A 89 18.18 25.01 0.08
CA GLY A 89 19.59 25.32 -0.12
C GLY A 89 20.36 24.21 -0.86
N VAL A 90 20.13 22.96 -0.49
CA VAL A 90 20.72 21.79 -1.17
C VAL A 90 20.23 21.70 -2.61
N MET A 91 18.92 21.74 -2.83
CA MET A 91 18.34 21.61 -4.17
C MET A 91 18.74 22.78 -5.08
N ALA A 92 18.85 24.00 -4.55
CA ALA A 92 19.40 25.14 -5.28
C ALA A 92 20.86 24.90 -5.69
N THR A 93 21.68 24.32 -4.79
CA THR A 93 23.07 23.96 -5.08
C THR A 93 23.16 22.91 -6.18
N LEU A 94 22.33 21.86 -6.14
CA LEU A 94 22.30 20.82 -7.18
C LEU A 94 21.93 21.38 -8.55
N ARG A 95 20.98 22.32 -8.62
CA ARG A 95 20.59 23.00 -9.88
C ARG A 95 21.69 23.86 -10.50
N THR A 96 22.83 24.08 -9.81
CA THR A 96 24.00 24.75 -10.41
C THR A 96 24.85 23.82 -11.29
N PHE A 97 24.62 22.51 -11.23
CA PHE A 97 25.32 21.54 -12.07
C PHE A 97 24.67 21.44 -13.45
N PRO A 98 25.44 21.15 -14.50
CA PRO A 98 24.89 20.96 -15.83
C PRO A 98 24.06 19.68 -15.89
N GLY A 99 22.82 19.80 -16.39
CA GLY A 99 21.90 18.68 -16.59
C GLY A 99 20.60 18.80 -15.82
N ALA A 100 19.69 17.84 -16.03
CA ALA A 100 18.39 17.82 -15.37
C ALA A 100 18.54 17.45 -13.89
N VAL A 101 17.83 18.15 -13.02
CA VAL A 101 17.74 17.84 -11.58
C VAL A 101 16.29 17.53 -11.23
N GLU A 102 16.03 16.27 -10.93
CA GLU A 102 14.73 15.78 -10.48
C GLU A 102 14.74 15.65 -8.96
N VAL A 103 14.04 16.56 -8.28
CA VAL A 103 13.86 16.49 -6.83
C VAL A 103 12.87 15.39 -6.51
N TRP A 104 13.34 14.33 -5.86
CA TRP A 104 12.52 13.16 -5.53
C TRP A 104 11.89 13.27 -4.12
N GLY A 105 12.63 13.88 -3.21
CA GLY A 105 12.20 14.18 -1.85
C GLY A 105 12.91 15.43 -1.33
N TRP A 106 12.60 15.83 -0.09
CA TRP A 106 13.26 16.97 0.55
C TRP A 106 14.77 16.76 0.81
N ASP A 107 15.25 15.53 0.89
CA ASP A 107 16.64 15.17 1.18
C ASP A 107 17.31 14.41 0.04
N GLU A 108 16.61 14.21 -1.08
CA GLU A 108 17.11 13.41 -2.19
C GLU A 108 16.69 13.92 -3.58
N ALA A 109 17.60 13.78 -4.54
CA ALA A 109 17.39 14.15 -5.93
C ALA A 109 18.19 13.26 -6.89
N PHE A 110 17.70 13.13 -8.11
CA PHE A 110 18.46 12.59 -9.24
C PHE A 110 19.04 13.73 -10.08
N VAL A 111 20.30 13.62 -10.45
CA VAL A 111 21.02 14.55 -11.32
C VAL A 111 21.48 13.78 -12.56
N GLY A 112 20.95 14.15 -13.73
CA GLY A 112 21.39 13.61 -15.00
C GLY A 112 22.64 14.34 -15.47
N VAL A 113 23.70 13.61 -15.86
CA VAL A 113 24.97 14.22 -16.29
C VAL A 113 25.54 13.49 -17.50
N GLU A 114 26.14 14.27 -18.40
CA GLU A 114 27.02 13.74 -19.44
C GLU A 114 28.46 13.92 -18.97
N ALA A 115 29.18 12.83 -18.74
CA ALA A 115 30.55 12.88 -18.22
C ALA A 115 31.36 11.65 -18.64
N ASP A 116 32.67 11.84 -18.81
CA ASP A 116 33.61 10.71 -18.97
C ASP A 116 34.02 10.15 -17.60
N ASP A 117 34.09 11.00 -16.57
CA ASP A 117 34.37 10.66 -15.16
C ASP A 117 33.22 11.16 -14.26
N PRO A 118 32.18 10.34 -14.02
CA PRO A 118 31.06 10.72 -13.16
C PRO A 118 31.44 10.78 -11.67
N GLU A 119 32.50 10.08 -11.23
CA GLU A 119 33.01 10.15 -9.87
C GLU A 119 33.53 11.55 -9.53
N ASN A 120 34.19 12.23 -10.46
CA ASN A 120 34.63 13.62 -10.28
C ASN A 120 33.44 14.57 -10.13
N VAL A 121 32.35 14.37 -10.89
CA VAL A 121 31.12 15.15 -10.75
C VAL A 121 30.46 14.90 -9.39
N ALA A 122 30.40 13.64 -8.95
CA ALA A 122 29.88 13.27 -7.63
C ALA A 122 30.70 13.89 -6.48
N ALA A 123 32.03 13.92 -6.60
CA ALA A 123 32.90 14.59 -5.63
C ALA A 123 32.64 16.10 -5.57
N ALA A 124 32.52 16.76 -6.73
CA ALA A 124 32.19 18.17 -6.80
C ALA A 124 30.80 18.49 -6.21
N ILE A 125 29.80 17.62 -6.43
CA ILE A 125 28.47 17.76 -5.79
C ILE A 125 28.61 17.77 -4.27
N LYS A 126 29.30 16.77 -3.70
CA LYS A 126 29.48 16.67 -2.26
C LYS A 126 30.19 17.88 -1.68
N GLU A 127 31.26 18.33 -2.33
CA GLU A 127 32.01 19.52 -1.91
C GLU A 127 31.12 20.77 -1.90
N ARG A 128 30.38 21.03 -2.99
CA ARG A 128 29.52 22.21 -3.08
C ARG A 128 28.34 22.16 -2.11
N VAL A 129 27.70 21.01 -1.94
CA VAL A 129 26.61 20.84 -0.96
C VAL A 129 27.13 21.11 0.45
N LEU A 130 28.29 20.54 0.82
CA LEU A 130 28.90 20.78 2.12
C LEU A 130 29.27 22.25 2.30
N ALA A 131 29.89 22.89 1.31
CA ALA A 131 30.28 24.29 1.38
C ALA A 131 29.07 25.24 1.49
N ALA A 132 27.97 24.96 0.79
CA ALA A 132 26.79 25.81 0.77
C ALA A 132 25.89 25.63 2.00
N THR A 133 25.87 24.43 2.60
CA THR A 133 24.84 24.09 3.61
C THR A 133 25.41 23.54 4.92
N GLY A 134 26.68 23.17 4.97
CA GLY A 134 27.27 22.44 6.10
C GLY A 134 26.81 20.99 6.24
N LEU A 135 25.98 20.49 5.31
CA LEU A 135 25.44 19.12 5.34
C LEU A 135 26.26 18.19 4.44
N THR A 136 26.38 16.93 4.85
CA THR A 136 27.00 15.87 4.05
C THR A 136 25.97 15.08 3.27
N CYS A 137 26.39 14.49 2.16
CA CYS A 137 25.57 13.59 1.37
C CYS A 137 26.36 12.40 0.85
N ALA A 138 25.65 11.32 0.60
CA ALA A 138 26.14 10.19 -0.18
C ALA A 138 25.67 10.33 -1.63
N VAL A 139 26.51 9.89 -2.57
CA VAL A 139 26.19 9.94 -4.00
C VAL A 139 26.33 8.57 -4.63
N GLY A 140 25.24 8.04 -5.15
CA GLY A 140 25.24 6.83 -5.96
C GLY A 140 25.23 7.13 -7.45
N ILE A 141 26.07 6.46 -8.21
CA ILE A 141 26.20 6.62 -9.66
C ILE A 141 25.61 5.40 -10.35
N GLY A 142 24.76 5.61 -11.35
CA GLY A 142 24.17 4.55 -12.15
C GLY A 142 23.85 4.94 -13.59
N GLN A 143 23.49 3.94 -14.39
CA GLN A 143 22.96 4.15 -15.75
C GLN A 143 21.43 4.24 -15.77
N THR A 144 20.80 3.94 -14.63
CA THR A 144 19.37 3.96 -14.36
C THR A 144 19.14 4.58 -12.99
N LYS A 145 17.95 5.13 -12.73
CA LYS A 145 17.60 5.66 -11.39
C LYS A 145 17.69 4.56 -10.33
N LEU A 146 17.18 3.37 -10.64
CA LEU A 146 17.32 2.19 -9.78
C LEU A 146 18.78 1.91 -9.39
N GLN A 147 19.70 1.87 -10.36
CA GLN A 147 21.12 1.63 -10.09
C GLN A 147 21.72 2.74 -9.22
N ALA A 148 21.47 4.00 -9.56
CA ALA A 148 22.01 5.15 -8.83
C ALA A 148 21.49 5.18 -7.38
N LYS A 149 20.20 4.97 -7.18
CA LYS A 149 19.59 4.91 -5.84
C LYS A 149 20.12 3.74 -5.02
N THR A 150 20.24 2.56 -5.63
CA THR A 150 20.82 1.38 -4.97
C THR A 150 22.28 1.61 -4.60
N ALA A 151 23.07 2.21 -5.50
CA ALA A 151 24.47 2.56 -5.26
C ALA A 151 24.63 3.51 -4.05
N THR A 152 23.71 4.45 -3.87
CA THR A 152 23.71 5.37 -2.73
C THR A 152 23.68 4.63 -1.39
N GLY A 153 22.97 3.51 -1.30
CA GLY A 153 22.97 2.65 -0.10
C GLY A 153 24.36 2.13 0.25
N PHE A 154 25.17 1.76 -0.75
CA PHE A 154 26.57 1.34 -0.55
C PHE A 154 27.52 2.52 -0.29
N ALA A 155 27.13 3.72 -0.70
CA ALA A 155 27.90 4.93 -0.50
C ALA A 155 27.74 5.51 0.92
N LYS A 156 26.66 5.21 1.64
CA LYS A 156 26.43 5.77 2.98
C LYS A 156 27.39 5.19 4.04
N PRO A 157 27.87 6.01 5.00
CA PRO A 157 27.67 7.46 5.13
C PRO A 157 28.66 8.28 4.29
N GLY A 158 28.20 9.39 3.69
CA GLY A 158 29.05 10.42 3.10
C GLY A 158 30.02 9.96 1.99
N GLY A 159 29.81 8.80 1.37
CA GLY A 159 30.68 8.22 0.35
C GLY A 159 30.18 8.42 -1.09
N ILE A 160 30.87 7.76 -2.03
CA ILE A 160 30.48 7.65 -3.44
C ILE A 160 30.54 6.17 -3.81
N ALA A 161 29.54 5.66 -4.52
CA ALA A 161 29.55 4.31 -5.05
C ALA A 161 28.92 4.28 -6.45
N ARG A 162 29.34 3.31 -7.27
CA ARG A 162 28.83 3.14 -8.64
C ARG A 162 28.31 1.74 -8.86
N LEU A 163 27.10 1.65 -9.40
CA LEU A 163 26.54 0.42 -9.96
C LEU A 163 26.24 0.63 -11.44
N THR A 164 26.55 -0.36 -12.25
CA THR A 164 26.32 -0.33 -13.70
C THR A 164 25.65 -1.61 -14.11
N ARG A 165 25.15 -1.69 -15.35
CA ARG A 165 24.66 -2.97 -15.90
C ARG A 165 25.69 -4.09 -15.78
N ALA A 166 26.99 -3.78 -15.94
CA ALA A 166 28.07 -4.76 -15.86
C ALA A 166 28.34 -5.25 -14.42
N THR A 167 28.14 -4.38 -13.41
CA THR A 167 28.41 -4.71 -12.01
C THR A 167 27.16 -5.08 -11.20
N TRP A 168 25.97 -4.89 -11.78
CA TRP A 168 24.69 -5.12 -11.12
C TRP A 168 24.54 -6.55 -10.61
N MET A 169 24.55 -7.55 -11.51
CA MET A 169 24.31 -8.94 -11.12
C MET A 169 25.39 -9.48 -10.17
N PRO A 170 26.69 -9.24 -10.39
CA PRO A 170 27.72 -9.63 -9.41
C PRO A 170 27.52 -9.04 -8.01
N THR A 171 26.97 -7.83 -7.91
CA THR A 171 26.81 -7.12 -6.62
C THR A 171 25.47 -7.42 -5.93
N MET A 172 24.40 -7.54 -6.72
CA MET A 172 23.02 -7.60 -6.24
C MET A 172 22.41 -9.00 -6.34
N GLY A 173 22.88 -9.86 -7.23
CA GLY A 173 22.22 -11.13 -7.58
C GLY A 173 21.88 -12.00 -6.38
N HIS A 174 22.84 -12.17 -5.47
CA HIS A 174 22.69 -12.99 -4.25
C HIS A 174 21.84 -12.35 -3.14
N ARG A 175 21.44 -11.08 -3.28
CA ARG A 175 20.67 -10.36 -2.26
C ARG A 175 19.19 -10.72 -2.37
N GLN A 176 18.47 -10.62 -1.26
CA GLN A 176 17.02 -10.75 -1.25
C GLN A 176 16.36 -9.69 -2.12
N VAL A 177 15.21 -10.01 -2.73
CA VAL A 177 14.45 -9.07 -3.57
C VAL A 177 14.05 -7.77 -2.84
N THR A 178 13.94 -7.80 -1.51
CA THR A 178 13.69 -6.62 -0.65
C THR A 178 14.83 -5.59 -0.67
N ALA A 179 16.01 -5.94 -1.20
CA ALA A 179 17.10 -5.00 -1.43
C ALA A 179 16.84 -4.09 -2.65
N LEU A 180 15.87 -4.42 -3.50
CA LEU A 180 15.51 -3.61 -4.67
C LEU A 180 14.60 -2.45 -4.27
N TRP A 181 14.94 -1.26 -4.74
CA TRP A 181 14.00 -0.15 -4.67
C TRP A 181 12.77 -0.44 -5.53
N GLY A 182 11.59 -0.34 -4.93
CA GLY A 182 10.31 -0.70 -5.56
C GLY A 182 9.74 -2.05 -5.12
N VAL A 183 10.51 -2.89 -4.40
CA VAL A 183 10.02 -4.17 -3.87
C VAL A 183 9.86 -4.11 -2.35
N GLY A 184 8.61 -4.00 -1.89
CA GLY A 184 8.27 -4.01 -0.47
C GLY A 184 8.10 -5.42 0.11
N PRO A 185 7.93 -5.55 1.45
CA PRO A 185 7.78 -6.84 2.13
C PRO A 185 6.64 -7.70 1.57
N ARG A 186 5.46 -7.12 1.31
CA ARG A 186 4.30 -7.84 0.76
C ARG A 186 4.57 -8.38 -0.64
N THR A 187 5.22 -7.59 -1.50
CA THR A 187 5.64 -8.05 -2.84
C THR A 187 6.66 -9.18 -2.72
N ALA A 188 7.61 -9.07 -1.79
CA ALA A 188 8.62 -10.11 -1.55
C ALA A 188 8.01 -11.41 -1.03
N GLU A 189 7.01 -11.36 -0.17
CA GLU A 189 6.24 -12.54 0.29
C GLU A 189 5.57 -13.25 -0.90
N HIS A 190 4.86 -12.50 -1.74
CA HIS A 190 4.24 -13.05 -2.95
C HIS A 190 5.26 -13.60 -3.96
N LEU A 191 6.45 -12.99 -4.06
CA LEU A 191 7.55 -13.53 -4.89
C LEU A 191 8.10 -14.83 -4.30
N ALA A 192 8.22 -14.92 -2.98
CA ALA A 192 8.69 -16.12 -2.29
C ALA A 192 7.74 -17.31 -2.49
N GLU A 193 6.43 -17.08 -2.59
CA GLU A 193 5.43 -18.10 -2.96
C GLU A 193 5.69 -18.70 -4.36
N LEU A 194 6.31 -17.93 -5.26
CA LEU A 194 6.76 -18.38 -6.58
C LEU A 194 8.18 -18.97 -6.58
N GLY A 195 8.79 -19.14 -5.41
CA GLY A 195 10.19 -19.57 -5.28
C GLY A 195 11.22 -18.50 -5.66
N ILE A 196 10.82 -17.24 -5.78
CA ILE A 196 11.69 -16.12 -6.16
C ILE A 196 12.13 -15.39 -4.89
N ALA A 197 13.33 -15.70 -4.39
CA ALA A 197 13.86 -15.11 -3.16
C ALA A 197 14.91 -14.03 -3.41
N THR A 198 15.73 -14.20 -4.46
CA THR A 198 16.88 -13.33 -4.75
C THR A 198 16.66 -12.45 -5.97
N VAL A 199 17.47 -11.39 -6.10
CA VAL A 199 17.48 -10.51 -7.29
C VAL A 199 17.79 -11.32 -8.56
N GLU A 200 18.67 -12.31 -8.46
CA GLU A 200 19.04 -13.18 -9.56
C GLU A 200 17.89 -14.10 -9.98
N ASP A 201 17.12 -14.65 -9.02
CA ASP A 201 15.90 -15.40 -9.31
C ASP A 201 14.89 -14.52 -10.05
N LEU A 202 14.68 -13.29 -9.56
CA LEU A 202 13.73 -12.35 -10.15
C LEU A 202 14.13 -11.94 -11.57
N ALA A 203 15.43 -11.79 -11.84
CA ALA A 203 15.95 -11.49 -13.17
C ALA A 203 15.73 -12.65 -14.18
N ARG A 204 15.63 -13.89 -13.69
CA ARG A 204 15.40 -15.10 -14.49
C ARG A 204 13.94 -15.52 -14.57
N ALA A 205 13.10 -14.98 -13.70
CA ALA A 205 11.68 -15.31 -13.63
C ALA A 205 10.99 -15.13 -15.00
N ASP A 206 9.97 -15.96 -15.23
CA ASP A 206 9.16 -15.90 -16.43
C ASP A 206 8.24 -14.66 -16.42
N HIS A 207 8.16 -13.95 -17.55
CA HIS A 207 7.31 -12.76 -17.62
C HIS A 207 5.82 -13.09 -17.51
N GLY A 208 5.39 -14.24 -18.04
CA GLY A 208 4.00 -14.68 -18.01
C GLY A 208 3.56 -15.09 -16.61
N GLU A 209 4.42 -15.76 -15.85
CA GLU A 209 4.19 -16.07 -14.44
C GLU A 209 4.09 -14.81 -13.58
N LEU A 210 5.04 -13.88 -13.73
CA LEU A 210 4.97 -12.61 -13.01
C LEU A 210 3.73 -11.79 -13.42
N ALA A 211 3.37 -11.77 -14.71
CA ALA A 211 2.17 -11.09 -15.17
C ALA A 211 0.88 -11.70 -14.62
N ARG A 212 0.80 -13.03 -14.50
CA ARG A 212 -0.35 -13.71 -13.88
C ARG A 212 -0.47 -13.38 -12.39
N ARG A 213 0.64 -13.35 -11.64
CA ARG A 213 0.60 -13.11 -10.19
C ARG A 213 0.44 -11.64 -9.80
N PHE A 214 1.07 -10.73 -10.55
CA PHE A 214 1.17 -9.30 -10.19
C PHE A 214 0.46 -8.37 -11.18
N GLY A 215 -0.16 -8.92 -12.22
CA GLY A 215 -0.79 -8.16 -13.30
C GLY A 215 0.16 -7.81 -14.45
N PRO A 216 -0.39 -7.45 -15.62
CA PRO A 216 0.35 -7.35 -16.88
C PRO A 216 1.36 -6.19 -16.94
N ALA A 217 1.26 -5.20 -16.04
CA ALA A 217 2.19 -4.07 -15.97
C ALA A 217 3.27 -4.29 -14.90
N ILE A 218 2.85 -4.59 -13.66
CA ILE A 218 3.77 -4.72 -12.53
C ILE A 218 4.62 -5.98 -12.66
N GLY A 219 4.05 -7.11 -13.07
CA GLY A 219 4.76 -8.37 -13.22
C GLY A 219 6.02 -8.26 -14.09
N PRO A 220 5.89 -7.87 -15.37
CA PRO A 220 7.05 -7.65 -16.22
C PRO A 220 8.04 -6.60 -15.68
N HIS A 221 7.54 -5.54 -15.02
CA HIS A 221 8.40 -4.52 -14.42
C HIS A 221 9.25 -5.05 -13.27
N LEU A 222 8.74 -5.96 -12.43
CA LEU A 222 9.52 -6.58 -11.36
C LEU A 222 10.77 -7.29 -11.90
N ARG A 223 10.65 -7.96 -13.05
CA ARG A 223 11.80 -8.57 -13.72
C ARG A 223 12.80 -7.52 -14.24
N VAL A 224 12.31 -6.40 -14.75
CA VAL A 224 13.15 -5.25 -15.16
C VAL A 224 13.97 -4.75 -13.95
N LEU A 225 13.35 -4.64 -12.77
CA LEU A 225 14.06 -4.29 -11.53
C LEU A 225 15.13 -5.34 -11.17
N GLY A 226 14.82 -6.62 -11.31
CA GLY A 226 15.79 -7.72 -11.11
C GLY A 226 17.03 -7.60 -11.99
N LEU A 227 16.87 -7.09 -13.22
CA LEU A 227 17.95 -6.84 -14.17
C LEU A 227 18.69 -5.51 -13.94
N GLY A 228 18.29 -4.71 -12.95
CA GLY A 228 18.83 -3.37 -12.71
C GLY A 228 18.40 -2.36 -13.77
N GLY A 229 17.34 -2.68 -14.52
CA GLY A 229 16.78 -1.86 -15.57
C GLY A 229 15.81 -0.80 -15.04
N ASP A 230 15.74 0.30 -15.79
CA ASP A 230 14.78 1.39 -15.65
C ASP A 230 14.90 2.20 -16.95
N ASP A 231 13.79 2.67 -17.49
CA ASP A 231 13.74 3.56 -18.65
C ASP A 231 13.29 4.98 -18.30
N ALA A 232 12.97 5.25 -17.03
CA ALA A 232 12.54 6.56 -16.57
C ALA A 232 13.68 7.59 -16.70
N PRO A 233 13.52 8.64 -17.53
CA PRO A 233 14.51 9.71 -17.63
C PRO A 233 14.52 10.56 -16.37
N VAL A 234 15.63 11.27 -16.12
CA VAL A 234 15.66 12.35 -15.13
C VAL A 234 14.91 13.55 -15.71
N VAL A 235 13.82 13.95 -15.07
CA VAL A 235 12.96 15.06 -15.50
C VAL A 235 13.11 16.24 -14.55
N ASP A 236 13.39 17.42 -15.10
CA ASP A 236 13.50 18.68 -14.34
C ASP A 236 12.16 19.43 -14.24
N ALA A 237 11.12 18.92 -14.91
CA ALA A 237 9.77 19.44 -14.82
C ALA A 237 9.26 19.35 -13.38
N PRO A 238 8.70 20.45 -12.82
CA PRO A 238 8.13 20.42 -11.48
C PRO A 238 7.01 19.37 -11.35
N HIS A 239 7.05 18.58 -10.29
CA HIS A 239 5.97 17.63 -10.00
C HIS A 239 4.66 18.37 -9.72
N VAL A 240 3.61 18.04 -10.46
CA VAL A 240 2.26 18.55 -10.19
C VAL A 240 1.53 17.60 -9.26
N ALA A 241 1.39 18.01 -8.00
CA ALA A 241 0.70 17.20 -6.99
C ALA A 241 -0.74 16.89 -7.44
N ARG A 242 -1.09 15.59 -7.43
CA ARG A 242 -2.42 15.07 -7.76
C ARG A 242 -3.40 15.14 -6.59
N GLY A 243 -2.89 15.36 -5.38
CA GLY A 243 -3.67 15.41 -4.16
C GLY A 243 -2.88 15.97 -2.98
N ARG A 244 -3.60 16.42 -1.96
CA ARG A 244 -3.03 16.86 -0.67
C ARG A 244 -3.79 16.20 0.45
N SER A 245 -3.11 15.79 1.51
CA SER A 245 -3.74 15.13 2.65
C SER A 245 -3.15 15.57 3.97
N ARG A 246 -3.96 15.43 5.02
CA ARG A 246 -3.55 15.59 6.41
C ARG A 246 -4.18 14.50 7.24
N GLU A 247 -3.38 13.89 8.11
CA GLU A 247 -3.81 12.81 8.99
C GLU A 247 -3.29 13.08 10.40
N VAL A 248 -4.08 12.69 11.40
CA VAL A 248 -3.73 12.84 12.81
C VAL A 248 -3.98 11.52 13.52
N THR A 249 -2.93 10.98 14.15
CA THR A 249 -3.08 9.94 15.17
C THR A 249 -3.28 10.63 16.51
N PHE A 250 -4.41 10.40 17.15
CA PHE A 250 -4.75 11.02 18.43
C PHE A 250 -3.98 10.35 19.56
N GLU A 251 -3.65 11.08 20.62
CA GLU A 251 -2.94 10.55 21.80
C GLU A 251 -3.78 9.46 22.50
N HIS A 252 -5.09 9.66 22.53
CA HIS A 252 -6.10 8.73 23.04
C HIS A 252 -7.08 8.39 21.91
N ASP A 253 -7.65 7.19 21.92
CA ASP A 253 -8.66 6.83 20.91
C ASP A 253 -9.95 7.61 21.16
N LEU A 254 -10.54 8.12 20.09
CA LEU A 254 -11.79 8.87 20.12
C LEU A 254 -12.97 7.91 20.11
N ALA A 255 -13.94 8.14 20.98
CA ALA A 255 -15.19 7.37 21.01
C ALA A 255 -16.43 8.24 20.80
N ASP A 256 -16.33 9.56 20.98
CA ASP A 256 -17.43 10.49 20.79
C ASP A 256 -17.61 10.81 19.29
N PRO A 257 -18.77 10.48 18.68
CA PRO A 257 -19.05 10.82 17.29
C PRO A 257 -18.97 12.32 16.99
N ALA A 258 -19.35 13.20 17.92
CA ALA A 258 -19.31 14.64 17.73
C ALA A 258 -17.86 15.14 17.64
N GLU A 259 -16.97 14.59 18.46
CA GLU A 259 -15.54 14.87 18.43
C GLU A 259 -14.91 14.38 17.11
N ILE A 260 -15.26 13.18 16.66
CA ILE A 260 -14.78 12.60 15.39
C ILE A 260 -15.19 13.47 14.20
N VAL A 261 -16.47 13.87 14.12
CA VAL A 261 -16.97 14.78 13.07
C VAL A 261 -16.26 16.13 13.13
N GLY A 262 -16.10 16.70 14.33
CA GLY A 262 -15.38 17.96 14.53
C GLY A 262 -13.94 17.91 14.03
N HIS A 263 -13.24 16.80 14.27
CA HIS A 263 -11.89 16.60 13.76
C HIS A 263 -11.83 16.45 12.24
N VAL A 264 -12.75 15.70 11.63
CA VAL A 264 -12.79 15.58 10.16
C VAL A 264 -13.07 16.93 9.51
N ARG A 265 -14.03 17.71 10.02
CA ARG A 265 -14.29 19.08 9.53
C ARG A 265 -13.05 19.95 9.61
N ARG A 266 -12.38 19.98 10.76
CA ARG A 266 -11.16 20.78 10.95
C ARG A 266 -10.06 20.34 9.97
N LEU A 267 -9.82 19.04 9.83
CA LEU A 267 -8.82 18.53 8.88
C LEU A 267 -9.16 18.87 7.44
N ALA A 268 -10.43 18.79 7.05
CA ALA A 268 -10.89 19.14 5.72
C ALA A 268 -10.66 20.63 5.42
N ALA A 269 -11.01 21.52 6.35
CA ALA A 269 -10.76 22.95 6.24
C ALA A 269 -9.25 23.26 6.13
N GLU A 270 -8.42 22.70 7.00
CA GLU A 270 -6.96 22.91 6.97
C GLU A 270 -6.32 22.46 5.64
N VAL A 271 -6.78 21.33 5.07
CA VAL A 271 -6.27 20.86 3.77
C VAL A 271 -6.82 21.72 2.63
N ALA A 272 -8.08 22.14 2.70
CA ALA A 272 -8.70 23.03 1.71
C ALA A 272 -7.97 24.38 1.66
N ASP A 273 -7.74 25.02 2.81
CA ASP A 273 -7.01 26.29 2.90
C ASP A 273 -5.63 26.19 2.26
N ALA A 274 -4.91 25.08 2.52
CA ALA A 274 -3.60 24.85 1.94
C ALA A 274 -3.65 24.63 0.41
N VAL A 275 -4.67 23.93 -0.09
CA VAL A 275 -4.89 23.71 -1.53
C VAL A 275 -5.28 25.01 -2.24
N VAL A 276 -6.11 25.85 -1.61
CA VAL A 276 -6.51 27.15 -2.14
C VAL A 276 -5.35 28.12 -2.18
N ALA A 277 -4.51 28.13 -1.14
CA ALA A 277 -3.27 28.91 -1.14
C ALA A 277 -2.30 28.52 -2.26
N GLU A 278 -2.37 27.26 -2.73
CA GLU A 278 -1.62 26.75 -3.88
C GLU A 278 -2.30 27.03 -5.24
N GLY A 279 -3.47 27.69 -5.24
CA GLY A 279 -4.23 28.01 -6.45
C GLY A 279 -4.81 26.79 -7.16
N ARG A 280 -5.11 25.72 -6.40
CA ARG A 280 -5.58 24.43 -6.94
C ARG A 280 -7.05 24.20 -6.60
N THR A 281 -7.73 23.44 -7.47
CA THR A 281 -9.16 23.10 -7.33
C THR A 281 -9.34 21.66 -6.88
N VAL A 282 -10.28 21.41 -5.98
CA VAL A 282 -10.60 20.08 -5.44
C VAL A 282 -11.67 19.40 -6.28
N THR A 283 -11.46 18.12 -6.61
CA THR A 283 -12.43 17.30 -7.36
C THR A 283 -13.03 16.15 -6.53
N HIS A 284 -12.27 15.62 -5.57
CA HIS A 284 -12.74 14.54 -4.70
C HIS A 284 -12.27 14.75 -3.27
N VAL A 285 -13.06 14.26 -2.33
CA VAL A 285 -12.75 14.26 -0.89
C VAL A 285 -12.71 12.81 -0.40
N ALA A 286 -11.59 12.41 0.18
CA ALA A 286 -11.41 11.13 0.81
C ALA A 286 -11.22 11.30 2.32
N VAL A 287 -11.90 10.47 3.10
CA VAL A 287 -11.70 10.36 4.55
C VAL A 287 -11.09 9.01 4.84
N LYS A 288 -10.09 9.00 5.71
CA LYS A 288 -9.43 7.80 6.24
C LYS A 288 -9.76 7.68 7.72
N VAL A 289 -10.20 6.50 8.12
CA VAL A 289 -10.43 6.13 9.52
C VAL A 289 -9.54 4.94 9.84
N ARG A 290 -8.77 5.04 10.93
CA ARG A 290 -8.07 3.91 11.53
C ARG A 290 -8.58 3.71 12.95
N THR A 291 -9.00 2.50 13.27
CA THR A 291 -9.49 2.14 14.61
C THR A 291 -8.36 1.76 15.55
N ALA A 292 -8.67 1.56 16.83
CA ALA A 292 -7.71 1.11 17.85
C ALA A 292 -6.99 -0.20 17.49
N THR A 293 -7.62 -1.10 16.72
CA THR A 293 -7.04 -2.37 16.25
C THR A 293 -6.17 -2.22 15.00
N PHE A 294 -5.82 -0.98 14.61
CA PHE A 294 -5.07 -0.64 13.39
C PHE A 294 -5.78 -0.93 12.06
N PHE A 295 -7.02 -1.43 12.09
CA PHE A 295 -7.85 -1.57 10.89
C PHE A 295 -8.11 -0.20 10.27
N THR A 296 -7.75 -0.04 8.99
CA THR A 296 -7.74 1.24 8.29
C THR A 296 -8.60 1.15 7.04
N ARG A 297 -9.66 1.96 6.95
CA ARG A 297 -10.44 2.12 5.72
C ARG A 297 -10.34 3.55 5.21
N THR A 298 -10.42 3.72 3.90
CA THR A 298 -10.54 5.03 3.25
C THR A 298 -11.76 5.00 2.35
N LYS A 299 -12.68 5.95 2.51
CA LYS A 299 -13.83 6.13 1.61
C LYS A 299 -13.63 7.47 0.88
N ILE A 300 -13.97 7.53 -0.39
CA ILE A 300 -13.80 8.71 -1.25
C ILE A 300 -15.11 9.05 -1.94
N SER A 301 -15.36 10.34 -2.17
CA SER A 301 -16.48 10.81 -2.98
C SER A 301 -16.04 11.92 -3.93
N LYS A 302 -16.60 11.89 -5.14
CA LYS A 302 -16.50 12.98 -6.11
C LYS A 302 -17.40 14.15 -5.69
N LEU A 303 -16.91 15.37 -5.85
CA LEU A 303 -17.72 16.57 -5.70
C LEU A 303 -18.61 16.76 -6.94
N PRO A 304 -19.83 17.31 -6.80
CA PRO A 304 -20.69 17.59 -7.95
C PRO A 304 -20.00 18.47 -9.00
N GLU A 305 -19.26 19.47 -8.54
CA GLU A 305 -18.43 20.36 -9.35
C GLU A 305 -17.07 20.56 -8.65
N PRO A 306 -15.98 20.75 -9.41
CA PRO A 306 -14.70 21.14 -8.83
C PRO A 306 -14.83 22.45 -8.06
N THR A 307 -14.24 22.53 -6.85
CA THR A 307 -14.40 23.70 -5.98
C THR A 307 -13.14 24.08 -5.21
N THR A 308 -13.08 25.34 -4.81
CA THR A 308 -12.11 25.91 -3.84
C THR A 308 -12.78 26.28 -2.52
N ASP A 309 -14.09 26.05 -2.37
CA ASP A 309 -14.82 26.38 -1.15
C ASP A 309 -14.56 25.36 -0.03
N ALA A 310 -13.95 25.83 1.06
CA ALA A 310 -13.59 25.00 2.20
C ALA A 310 -14.83 24.42 2.92
N ASP A 311 -15.94 25.17 2.96
CA ASP A 311 -17.16 24.71 3.62
C ASP A 311 -17.81 23.57 2.85
N THR A 312 -17.88 23.68 1.51
CA THR A 312 -18.31 22.58 0.63
C THR A 312 -17.44 21.33 0.80
N VAL A 313 -16.12 21.50 0.89
CA VAL A 313 -15.18 20.39 1.12
C VAL A 313 -15.40 19.74 2.49
N ALA A 314 -15.56 20.54 3.55
CA ALA A 314 -15.82 20.04 4.90
C ALA A 314 -17.18 19.30 4.99
N ALA A 315 -18.23 19.83 4.37
CA ALA A 315 -19.53 19.17 4.29
C ALA A 315 -19.49 17.87 3.47
N MET A 316 -18.64 17.78 2.44
CA MET A 316 -18.41 16.52 1.73
C MET A 316 -17.63 15.53 2.60
N ALA A 317 -16.61 15.98 3.33
CA ALA A 317 -15.85 15.13 4.24
C ALA A 317 -16.75 14.52 5.32
N GLU A 318 -17.68 15.28 5.89
CA GLU A 318 -18.68 14.76 6.83
C GLU A 318 -19.59 13.71 6.18
N ARG A 319 -20.11 13.97 4.98
CA ARG A 319 -20.92 12.98 4.24
C ARG A 319 -20.14 11.70 3.96
N VAL A 320 -18.86 11.81 3.64
CA VAL A 320 -17.98 10.65 3.45
C VAL A 320 -17.78 9.90 4.76
N LEU A 321 -17.55 10.61 5.87
CA LEU A 321 -17.40 10.05 7.21
C LEU A 321 -18.66 9.32 7.67
N ALA A 322 -19.85 9.84 7.36
CA ALA A 322 -21.14 9.22 7.72
C ALA A 322 -21.35 7.83 7.10
N ARG A 323 -20.56 7.47 6.07
CA ARG A 323 -20.57 6.12 5.50
C ARG A 323 -19.75 5.12 6.30
N PHE A 324 -19.00 5.54 7.32
CA PHE A 324 -18.24 4.62 8.16
C PHE A 324 -19.07 4.16 9.35
N GLU A 325 -19.04 2.87 9.65
CA GLU A 325 -19.49 2.37 10.95
C GLU A 325 -18.45 2.69 12.04
N LEU A 326 -18.74 3.72 12.84
CA LEU A 326 -17.88 4.17 13.95
C LEU A 326 -18.19 3.41 15.25
N THR A 327 -18.30 2.09 15.18
CA THR A 327 -18.63 1.21 16.31
C THR A 327 -17.43 0.90 17.22
N ARG A 328 -16.21 1.21 16.76
CA ARG A 328 -14.96 1.02 17.49
C ARG A 328 -14.26 2.36 17.72
N PRO A 329 -13.51 2.50 18.84
CA PRO A 329 -12.72 3.70 19.08
C PRO A 329 -11.77 4.02 17.92
N VAL A 330 -11.73 5.29 17.51
CA VAL A 330 -10.98 5.81 16.38
C VAL A 330 -9.61 6.29 16.84
N ARG A 331 -8.56 5.71 16.26
CA ARG A 331 -7.16 6.01 16.56
C ARG A 331 -6.58 7.12 15.69
N LEU A 332 -6.94 7.14 14.40
CA LEU A 332 -6.50 8.16 13.46
C LEU A 332 -7.63 8.56 12.51
N LEU A 333 -7.66 9.85 12.19
CA LEU A 333 -8.49 10.44 11.15
C LEU A 333 -7.61 11.11 10.11
N GLY A 334 -7.99 11.00 8.85
CA GLY A 334 -7.32 11.66 7.75
C GLY A 334 -8.29 12.22 6.73
N VAL A 335 -7.95 13.35 6.13
CA VAL A 335 -8.66 13.91 4.98
C VAL A 335 -7.66 14.08 3.84
N ARG A 336 -8.02 13.61 2.65
CA ARG A 336 -7.27 13.78 1.41
C ARG A 336 -8.17 14.42 0.35
N LEU A 337 -7.67 15.47 -0.26
CA LEU A 337 -8.29 16.16 -1.38
C LEU A 337 -7.59 15.73 -2.67
N VAL A 338 -8.34 15.27 -3.66
CA VAL A 338 -7.85 15.04 -5.02
C VAL A 338 -8.02 16.32 -5.81
N LEU A 339 -7.00 16.68 -6.58
CA LEU A 339 -6.93 17.97 -7.25
C LEU A 339 -7.14 17.83 -8.75
N GLU A 340 -7.72 18.86 -9.35
CA GLU A 340 -7.81 18.99 -10.80
C GLU A 340 -6.41 19.13 -11.41
N LEU A 341 -6.15 18.39 -12.49
CA LEU A 341 -4.88 18.48 -13.22
C LEU A 341 -4.92 19.69 -14.17
N PRO A 342 -3.83 20.48 -14.26
CA PRO A 342 -3.75 21.56 -15.24
C PRO A 342 -3.86 21.01 -16.67
N PRO A 343 -4.53 21.74 -17.60
CA PRO A 343 -4.73 21.29 -18.97
C PRO A 343 -3.43 21.12 -19.78
N THR A 344 -2.32 21.71 -19.33
CA THR A 344 -0.99 21.58 -19.94
C THR A 344 -0.27 20.28 -19.58
N VAL A 345 -0.77 19.55 -18.59
CA VAL A 345 -0.24 18.23 -18.21
C VAL A 345 -1.11 17.18 -18.89
N SER A 346 -0.79 16.90 -20.16
CA SER A 346 -1.22 15.65 -20.82
C SER A 346 -0.49 14.47 -20.17
N ASP A 347 -1.17 13.34 -19.99
CA ASP A 347 -0.70 12.09 -19.34
C ASP A 347 0.38 11.38 -20.20
N ALA A 348 1.47 12.07 -20.53
CA ALA A 348 2.49 11.65 -21.49
C ALA A 348 3.92 11.88 -20.96
N ALA A 349 4.27 11.23 -19.86
CA ALA A 349 5.66 10.86 -19.52
C ALA A 349 5.70 9.88 -18.32
N GLY A 350 6.04 8.61 -18.57
CA GLY A 350 6.85 7.76 -17.68
C GLY A 350 6.27 7.32 -16.33
N THR A 351 5.35 6.37 -16.38
CA THR A 351 5.26 5.16 -15.52
C THR A 351 5.85 5.20 -14.09
N VAL A 352 5.20 5.93 -13.19
CA VAL A 352 4.69 5.28 -11.97
C VAL A 352 3.19 5.23 -12.19
N ALA A 353 2.67 4.03 -12.45
CA ALA A 353 1.31 3.80 -12.94
C ALA A 353 0.25 4.51 -12.09
N ALA A 354 -0.11 5.74 -12.48
CA ALA A 354 -1.47 6.17 -12.40
C ALA A 354 -2.20 5.44 -13.53
N MET A 355 -2.79 4.30 -13.18
CA MET A 355 -3.86 3.73 -13.97
C MET A 355 -4.87 4.84 -14.21
N THR A 356 -5.04 5.27 -15.46
CA THR A 356 -6.32 5.79 -15.93
C THR A 356 -7.34 4.73 -15.55
N SER A 357 -8.15 5.03 -14.55
CA SER A 357 -8.90 4.01 -13.86
C SER A 357 -10.13 3.67 -14.70
N ASP A 358 -10.05 2.57 -15.43
CA ASP A 358 -11.19 1.68 -15.68
C ASP A 358 -11.68 1.01 -14.36
N ASP A 359 -11.24 1.52 -13.20
CA ASP A 359 -11.78 1.17 -11.88
C ASP A 359 -13.16 1.83 -11.76
N PRO A 360 -14.25 1.04 -11.74
CA PRO A 360 -15.60 1.56 -11.50
C PRO A 360 -15.78 2.15 -10.08
N GLY A 361 -14.74 2.16 -9.26
CA GLY A 361 -14.75 2.59 -7.86
C GLY A 361 -15.03 1.41 -6.93
N ALA A 362 -14.60 1.51 -5.68
CA ALA A 362 -14.94 0.49 -4.68
C ALA A 362 -16.45 0.51 -4.38
N VAL A 363 -17.10 -0.66 -4.49
CA VAL A 363 -18.42 -0.89 -3.92
C VAL A 363 -18.34 -0.76 -2.40
N PRO A 364 -19.33 -0.15 -1.73
CA PRO A 364 -19.39 -0.13 -0.27
C PRO A 364 -19.20 -1.54 0.29
N PRO A 365 -18.28 -1.74 1.25
CA PRO A 365 -18.01 -3.06 1.79
C PRO A 365 -19.28 -3.65 2.39
N ASP A 366 -19.47 -4.96 2.23
CA ASP A 366 -20.53 -5.67 2.93
C ASP A 366 -20.11 -5.84 4.40
N GLU A 367 -20.70 -5.02 5.27
CA GLU A 367 -20.37 -4.95 6.70
C GLU A 367 -21.22 -5.96 7.52
N LYS A 368 -22.07 -6.78 6.86
CA LYS A 368 -22.88 -7.82 7.51
C LYS A 368 -22.01 -8.97 8.05
N ASP A 369 -22.16 -9.29 9.35
CA ASP A 369 -21.63 -10.54 9.91
C ASP A 369 -22.54 -11.70 9.52
N TRP A 370 -22.31 -12.27 8.33
CA TRP A 370 -23.10 -13.37 7.80
C TRP A 370 -23.13 -14.63 8.65
N THR A 371 -22.38 -14.73 9.76
CA THR A 371 -22.52 -15.88 10.67
C THR A 371 -23.93 -16.03 11.24
N TRP A 372 -24.75 -14.96 11.23
CA TRP A 372 -26.17 -15.02 11.61
C TRP A 372 -26.97 -16.03 10.79
N VAL A 373 -26.56 -16.35 9.55
CA VAL A 373 -27.27 -17.31 8.67
C VAL A 373 -27.30 -18.72 9.24
N LEU A 374 -26.41 -19.02 10.19
CA LEU A 374 -26.43 -20.28 10.93
C LEU A 374 -27.61 -20.38 11.92
N ALA A 375 -28.18 -19.24 12.32
CA ALA A 375 -29.26 -19.19 13.32
C ALA A 375 -30.64 -18.93 12.70
N THR A 376 -30.71 -18.23 11.56
CA THR A 376 -31.99 -17.88 10.93
C THR A 376 -31.92 -17.99 9.40
N PRO A 377 -33.01 -18.40 8.72
CA PRO A 377 -33.07 -18.43 7.27
C PRO A 377 -32.78 -17.07 6.64
N CYS A 378 -32.09 -17.07 5.49
CA CYS A 378 -31.81 -15.85 4.75
C CYS A 378 -33.09 -15.30 4.11
N PRO A 379 -33.50 -14.05 4.40
CA PRO A 379 -34.74 -13.49 3.84
C PRO A 379 -34.61 -13.12 2.36
N GLU A 380 -33.38 -13.08 1.84
CA GLU A 380 -33.08 -12.69 0.46
C GLU A 380 -33.08 -13.94 -0.45
N CYS A 381 -32.14 -14.86 -0.25
CA CYS A 381 -32.03 -16.07 -1.09
C CYS A 381 -32.84 -17.28 -0.59
N GLY A 382 -33.43 -17.21 0.60
CA GLY A 382 -34.22 -18.29 1.18
C GLY A 382 -33.42 -19.46 1.77
N PHE A 383 -32.08 -19.38 1.77
CA PHE A 383 -31.23 -20.43 2.32
C PHE A 383 -31.45 -20.60 3.83
N ASP A 384 -31.71 -21.83 4.27
CA ASP A 384 -31.92 -22.17 5.67
C ASP A 384 -30.86 -23.17 6.15
N ALA A 385 -29.88 -22.68 6.89
CA ALA A 385 -28.79 -23.49 7.43
C ALA A 385 -29.28 -24.56 8.42
N SER A 386 -30.44 -24.40 9.05
CA SER A 386 -30.95 -25.33 10.07
C SER A 386 -31.50 -26.63 9.47
N THR A 387 -31.95 -26.58 8.22
CA THR A 387 -32.51 -27.73 7.49
C THR A 387 -31.57 -28.26 6.41
N PHE A 388 -30.47 -27.55 6.14
CA PHE A 388 -29.46 -27.96 5.17
C PHE A 388 -28.72 -29.23 5.61
N ASP A 389 -28.43 -30.13 4.68
CA ASP A 389 -27.60 -31.32 4.91
C ASP A 389 -26.16 -31.08 4.41
N PRO A 390 -25.14 -30.96 5.28
CA PRO A 390 -23.76 -30.76 4.89
C PRO A 390 -23.21 -31.85 3.96
N ALA A 391 -23.77 -33.07 3.97
CA ALA A 391 -23.36 -34.13 3.05
C ALA A 391 -23.64 -33.78 1.57
N THR A 392 -24.55 -32.83 1.32
CA THR A 392 -24.94 -32.39 -0.03
C THR A 392 -24.07 -31.24 -0.57
N VAL A 393 -23.15 -30.69 0.25
CA VAL A 393 -22.26 -29.59 -0.14
C VAL A 393 -21.58 -29.84 -1.49
N PRO A 394 -20.96 -31.01 -1.77
CA PRO A 394 -20.27 -31.23 -3.05
C PRO A 394 -21.18 -31.04 -4.27
N ASP A 395 -22.43 -31.49 -4.19
CA ASP A 395 -23.38 -31.39 -5.29
C ASP A 395 -23.87 -29.95 -5.48
N VAL A 396 -24.12 -29.24 -4.38
CA VAL A 396 -24.52 -27.83 -4.40
C VAL A 396 -23.45 -26.95 -5.04
N LEU A 397 -22.17 -27.17 -4.72
CA LEU A 397 -21.07 -26.37 -5.28
C LEU A 397 -20.87 -26.62 -6.78
N ARG A 398 -20.97 -27.89 -7.21
CA ARG A 398 -20.87 -28.22 -8.64
C ARG A 398 -22.04 -27.64 -9.44
N ALA A 399 -23.25 -27.69 -8.88
CA ALA A 399 -24.41 -27.06 -9.50
C ALA A 399 -24.27 -25.53 -9.56
N ASN A 400 -23.84 -24.90 -8.47
CA ASN A 400 -23.62 -23.46 -8.40
C ASN A 400 -22.58 -22.99 -9.43
N ALA A 401 -21.46 -23.71 -9.56
CA ALA A 401 -20.44 -23.41 -10.55
C ALA A 401 -20.96 -23.52 -11.99
N ALA A 402 -21.79 -24.54 -12.29
CA ALA A 402 -22.42 -24.67 -13.59
C ALA A 402 -23.33 -23.48 -13.93
N SER A 403 -24.10 -22.98 -12.95
CA SER A 403 -24.92 -21.77 -13.13
C SER A 403 -24.07 -20.52 -13.38
N TRP A 404 -22.94 -20.36 -12.69
CA TRP A 404 -22.02 -19.24 -12.94
C TRP A 404 -21.42 -19.25 -14.35
N VAL A 405 -21.19 -20.43 -14.95
CA VAL A 405 -20.73 -20.51 -16.35
C VAL A 405 -21.76 -19.90 -17.30
N GLU A 406 -23.05 -20.13 -17.05
CA GLU A 406 -24.13 -19.53 -17.85
C GLU A 406 -24.23 -18.00 -17.62
N VAL A 407 -24.08 -17.55 -16.37
CA VAL A 407 -24.05 -16.11 -16.03
C VAL A 407 -22.87 -15.41 -16.69
N LEU A 408 -21.68 -16.02 -16.66
CA LEU A 408 -20.46 -15.44 -17.22
C LEU A 408 -20.45 -15.36 -18.76
N ALA A 409 -21.35 -16.11 -19.42
CA ALA A 409 -21.54 -16.02 -20.87
C ALA A 409 -22.45 -14.84 -21.30
N ARG A 410 -23.09 -14.13 -20.35
CA ARG A 410 -23.94 -12.97 -20.64
C ARG A 410 -23.10 -11.80 -21.18
N ARG A 411 -23.66 -11.02 -22.11
CA ARG A 411 -22.93 -9.91 -22.78
C ARG A 411 -22.66 -8.72 -21.86
N ASP A 412 -23.47 -8.55 -20.83
CA ASP A 412 -23.45 -7.44 -19.87
C ASP A 412 -22.78 -7.80 -18.54
N VAL A 413 -22.13 -8.96 -18.46
CA VAL A 413 -21.57 -9.52 -17.22
C VAL A 413 -20.60 -8.59 -16.48
N ALA A 414 -19.85 -7.75 -17.21
CA ALA A 414 -18.89 -6.79 -16.64
C ALA A 414 -19.53 -5.43 -16.29
N ARG A 415 -20.81 -5.23 -16.59
CA ARG A 415 -21.50 -3.97 -16.34
C ARG A 415 -22.13 -4.01 -14.95
N ARG A 416 -21.74 -3.08 -14.08
CA ARG A 416 -22.41 -2.89 -12.80
C ARG A 416 -23.84 -2.38 -13.02
N PRO A 417 -24.85 -2.96 -12.34
CA PRO A 417 -26.22 -2.50 -12.45
C PRO A 417 -26.39 -1.10 -11.82
N GLU A 418 -25.70 -0.85 -10.69
CA GLU A 418 -25.58 0.45 -10.03
C GLU A 418 -24.11 0.68 -9.62
N PRO A 419 -23.65 1.94 -9.46
CA PRO A 419 -22.24 2.23 -9.16
C PRO A 419 -21.68 1.53 -7.91
N ASP A 420 -22.56 1.29 -6.94
CA ASP A 420 -22.32 0.68 -5.62
C ASP A 420 -22.77 -0.78 -5.54
N VAL A 421 -23.03 -1.44 -6.66
CA VAL A 421 -23.34 -2.87 -6.72
C VAL A 421 -22.37 -3.56 -7.67
N TRP A 422 -21.76 -4.67 -7.24
CA TRP A 422 -20.84 -5.42 -8.08
C TRP A 422 -21.54 -5.91 -9.36
N SER A 423 -20.78 -5.94 -10.45
CA SER A 423 -21.21 -6.61 -11.68
C SER A 423 -21.24 -8.13 -11.48
N SER A 424 -21.94 -8.85 -12.35
CA SER A 424 -21.98 -10.31 -12.27
C SER A 424 -20.58 -10.94 -12.40
N LEU A 425 -19.66 -10.30 -13.14
CA LEU A 425 -18.26 -10.70 -13.24
C LEU A 425 -17.55 -10.55 -11.89
N GLU A 426 -17.79 -9.46 -11.18
CA GLU A 426 -17.18 -9.21 -9.88
C GLU A 426 -17.69 -10.17 -8.81
N TYR A 427 -19.00 -10.45 -8.77
CA TYR A 427 -19.56 -11.50 -7.91
C TYR A 427 -18.98 -12.88 -8.25
N ALA A 428 -18.81 -13.22 -9.52
CA ALA A 428 -18.19 -14.49 -9.91
C ALA A 428 -16.73 -14.60 -9.44
N CYS A 429 -15.93 -13.52 -9.58
CA CYS A 429 -14.57 -13.49 -9.06
C CYS A 429 -14.53 -13.71 -7.54
N HIS A 430 -15.46 -13.07 -6.83
CA HIS A 430 -15.63 -13.24 -5.39
C HIS A 430 -15.95 -14.71 -5.04
N VAL A 431 -16.97 -15.31 -5.66
CA VAL A 431 -17.36 -16.71 -5.41
C VAL A 431 -16.20 -17.68 -5.68
N ARG A 432 -15.43 -17.47 -6.76
CA ARG A 432 -14.21 -18.24 -7.05
C ARG A 432 -13.21 -18.17 -5.89
N ASP A 433 -12.98 -16.99 -5.34
CA ASP A 433 -11.98 -16.81 -4.27
C ASP A 433 -12.51 -17.28 -2.92
N VAL A 434 -13.82 -17.22 -2.68
CA VAL A 434 -14.51 -17.88 -1.57
C VAL A 434 -14.27 -19.40 -1.64
N PHE A 435 -14.43 -20.06 -2.79
CA PHE A 435 -14.11 -21.47 -2.94
C PHE A 435 -12.64 -21.78 -2.59
N ARG A 436 -11.68 -20.99 -3.11
CA ARG A 436 -10.25 -21.18 -2.81
C ARG A 436 -9.90 -20.93 -1.35
N LEU A 437 -10.55 -19.96 -0.72
CA LEU A 437 -10.32 -19.61 0.68
C LEU A 437 -10.85 -20.69 1.62
N PHE A 438 -12.08 -21.14 1.38
CA PHE A 438 -12.72 -22.15 2.21
C PHE A 438 -12.08 -23.52 2.07
N ASP A 439 -11.53 -23.86 0.90
CA ASP A 439 -10.77 -25.10 0.71
C ASP A 439 -9.52 -25.13 1.59
N ARG A 440 -8.73 -24.04 1.58
CA ARG A 440 -7.55 -23.89 2.44
C ARG A 440 -7.90 -23.98 3.92
N ARG A 441 -8.98 -23.33 4.35
CA ARG A 441 -9.43 -23.35 5.75
C ARG A 441 -9.94 -24.71 6.18
N LEU A 442 -10.70 -25.40 5.32
CA LEU A 442 -11.14 -26.77 5.55
C LEU A 442 -9.92 -27.69 5.71
N ALA A 443 -8.93 -27.60 4.83
CA ALA A 443 -7.70 -28.37 4.93
C ALA A 443 -6.98 -28.15 6.28
N GLN A 444 -6.92 -26.90 6.77
CA GLN A 444 -6.39 -26.59 8.10
C GLN A 444 -7.23 -27.23 9.21
N MET A 445 -8.56 -27.10 9.18
CA MET A 445 -9.45 -27.70 10.20
C MET A 445 -9.32 -29.23 10.24
N LEU A 446 -9.02 -29.88 9.12
CA LEU A 446 -8.84 -31.32 9.05
C LEU A 446 -7.44 -31.79 9.48
N ALA A 447 -6.41 -30.95 9.30
CA ALA A 447 -5.02 -31.29 9.60
C ALA A 447 -4.58 -30.90 11.02
N ASP A 448 -4.97 -29.71 11.47
CA ASP A 448 -4.50 -29.08 12.70
C ASP A 448 -5.55 -29.15 13.81
N ASP A 449 -5.12 -29.01 15.07
CA ASP A 449 -6.00 -28.95 16.24
C ASP A 449 -6.40 -27.49 16.55
N ASP A 450 -7.70 -27.20 16.48
CA ASP A 450 -8.31 -25.86 16.66
C ASP A 450 -7.56 -24.71 15.94
N PRO A 451 -7.33 -24.80 14.62
CA PRO A 451 -6.55 -23.80 13.89
C PRO A 451 -7.23 -22.44 13.90
N GLN A 452 -6.40 -21.40 13.97
CA GLN A 452 -6.82 -20.02 13.77
C GLN A 452 -6.50 -19.55 12.34
N PHE A 453 -7.51 -19.10 11.59
CA PHE A 453 -7.34 -18.52 10.27
C PHE A 453 -7.76 -17.04 10.23
N ALA A 454 -7.03 -16.25 9.44
CA ALA A 454 -7.28 -14.82 9.31
C ALA A 454 -8.67 -14.55 8.70
N ASN A 455 -9.35 -13.50 9.18
CA ASN A 455 -10.50 -12.94 8.48
C ASN A 455 -10.07 -12.39 7.11
N TRP A 456 -10.97 -12.45 6.13
CA TRP A 456 -10.69 -12.04 4.76
C TRP A 456 -11.52 -10.82 4.41
N ASP A 457 -10.87 -9.78 3.88
CA ASP A 457 -11.54 -8.59 3.35
C ASP A 457 -11.76 -8.81 1.84
N GLN A 458 -12.99 -9.16 1.49
CA GLN A 458 -13.39 -9.44 0.12
C GLN A 458 -13.28 -8.19 -0.77
N ASP A 459 -13.52 -6.99 -0.23
CA ASP A 459 -13.48 -5.74 -0.98
C ASP A 459 -12.04 -5.30 -1.24
N GLU A 460 -11.14 -5.48 -0.26
CA GLU A 460 -9.70 -5.29 -0.48
C GLU A 460 -9.23 -6.23 -1.61
N THR A 461 -9.71 -7.46 -1.62
CA THR A 461 -9.32 -8.46 -2.63
C THR A 461 -9.89 -8.10 -4.01
N ALA A 462 -11.15 -7.70 -4.09
CA ALA A 462 -11.77 -7.26 -5.34
C ALA A 462 -11.01 -6.09 -5.99
N VAL A 463 -10.55 -5.14 -5.18
CA VAL A 463 -9.72 -4.00 -5.63
C VAL A 463 -8.31 -4.47 -6.01
N ALA A 464 -7.66 -5.26 -5.15
CA ALA A 464 -6.30 -5.72 -5.36
C ALA A 464 -6.17 -6.60 -6.62
N GLU A 465 -7.17 -7.45 -6.88
CA GLU A 465 -7.23 -8.35 -8.02
C GLU A 465 -8.02 -7.78 -9.21
N ARG A 466 -8.51 -6.55 -9.10
CA ARG A 466 -9.23 -5.82 -10.14
C ARG A 466 -10.34 -6.66 -10.77
N TYR A 467 -11.26 -7.17 -9.96
CA TYR A 467 -12.32 -8.09 -10.41
C TYR A 467 -13.08 -7.60 -11.67
N TRP A 468 -13.36 -6.30 -11.76
CA TRP A 468 -14.03 -5.66 -12.90
C TRP A 468 -13.29 -5.75 -14.24
N ALA A 469 -11.99 -6.10 -14.22
CA ALA A 469 -11.13 -6.16 -15.41
C ALA A 469 -10.73 -7.59 -15.79
N GLN A 470 -11.23 -8.61 -15.08
CA GLN A 470 -10.88 -10.01 -15.37
C GLN A 470 -11.64 -10.53 -16.60
N ASP A 471 -11.05 -11.51 -17.29
CA ASP A 471 -11.68 -12.15 -18.45
C ASP A 471 -12.77 -13.13 -17.96
N PRO A 472 -14.06 -12.95 -18.34
CA PRO A 472 -15.14 -13.83 -17.90
C PRO A 472 -14.92 -15.31 -18.23
N ALA A 473 -14.27 -15.63 -19.36
CA ALA A 473 -13.99 -17.01 -19.74
C ALA A 473 -12.93 -17.65 -18.84
N VAL A 474 -11.92 -16.87 -18.43
CA VAL A 474 -10.91 -17.31 -17.47
C VAL A 474 -11.54 -17.49 -16.09
N VAL A 475 -12.35 -16.52 -15.64
CA VAL A 475 -13.06 -16.61 -14.35
C VAL A 475 -13.97 -17.83 -14.32
N ALA A 476 -14.70 -18.14 -15.39
CA ALA A 476 -15.57 -19.31 -15.47
C ALA A 476 -14.80 -20.63 -15.30
N ALA A 477 -13.66 -20.76 -15.99
CA ALA A 477 -12.80 -21.94 -15.89
C ALA A 477 -12.21 -22.08 -14.49
N GLU A 478 -11.72 -20.99 -13.92
CA GLU A 478 -11.13 -20.99 -12.58
C GLU A 478 -12.14 -21.22 -11.47
N LEU A 479 -13.34 -20.64 -11.56
CA LEU A 479 -14.45 -20.86 -10.63
C LEU A 479 -14.86 -22.33 -10.64
N SER A 480 -15.02 -22.92 -11.82
CA SER A 480 -15.36 -24.35 -11.96
C SER A 480 -14.29 -25.26 -11.36
N ALA A 481 -13.01 -24.94 -11.59
CA ALA A 481 -11.90 -25.70 -11.01
C ALA A 481 -11.83 -25.56 -9.48
N ALA A 482 -12.03 -24.35 -8.96
CA ALA A 482 -12.06 -24.10 -7.52
C ALA A 482 -13.25 -24.82 -6.85
N ALA A 483 -14.44 -24.75 -7.45
CA ALA A 483 -15.64 -25.45 -6.99
C ALA A 483 -15.46 -26.97 -6.94
N ALA A 484 -14.87 -27.55 -7.99
CA ALA A 484 -14.56 -28.98 -8.03
C ALA A 484 -13.59 -29.38 -6.91
N THR A 485 -12.53 -28.59 -6.71
CA THR A 485 -11.52 -28.85 -5.67
C THR A 485 -12.15 -28.88 -4.28
N ILE A 486 -12.89 -27.82 -3.91
CA ILE A 486 -13.50 -27.76 -2.59
C ILE A 486 -14.64 -28.78 -2.42
N ALA A 487 -15.38 -29.10 -3.48
CA ALA A 487 -16.39 -30.16 -3.47
C ALA A 487 -15.76 -31.53 -3.18
N ASP A 488 -14.60 -31.82 -3.79
CA ASP A 488 -13.85 -33.05 -3.52
C ASP A 488 -13.29 -33.07 -2.10
N SER A 489 -12.81 -31.92 -1.59
CA SER A 489 -12.37 -31.77 -0.20
C SER A 489 -13.49 -32.04 0.80
N PHE A 490 -14.70 -31.51 0.58
CA PHE A 490 -15.87 -31.80 1.43
C PHE A 490 -16.33 -33.26 1.32
N ALA A 491 -16.29 -33.85 0.13
CA ALA A 491 -16.62 -35.26 -0.07
C ALA A 491 -15.65 -36.22 0.66
N ALA A 492 -14.41 -35.76 0.91
CA ALA A 492 -13.40 -36.53 1.64
C ALA A 492 -13.49 -36.39 3.17
N VAL A 493 -14.35 -35.52 3.71
CA VAL A 493 -14.51 -35.34 5.17
C VAL A 493 -15.12 -36.60 5.78
N ARG A 494 -14.39 -37.23 6.72
CA ARG A 494 -14.86 -38.44 7.39
C ARG A 494 -15.90 -38.10 8.48
N PRO A 495 -16.78 -39.06 8.86
CA PRO A 495 -17.78 -38.87 9.91
C PRO A 495 -17.21 -38.33 11.23
N ASP A 496 -16.00 -38.75 11.63
CA ASP A 496 -15.34 -38.33 12.86
C ASP A 496 -14.76 -36.89 12.82
N GLN A 497 -14.72 -36.27 11.65
CA GLN A 497 -14.07 -34.96 11.44
C GLN A 497 -15.05 -33.78 11.45
N TRP A 498 -16.36 -34.01 11.36
CA TRP A 498 -17.37 -32.95 11.25
C TRP A 498 -17.43 -32.00 12.45
N GLU A 499 -17.04 -32.50 13.63
CA GLU A 499 -17.01 -31.71 14.88
C GLU A 499 -15.67 -31.01 15.13
N ARG A 500 -14.69 -31.11 14.22
CA ARG A 500 -13.39 -30.48 14.41
C ARG A 500 -13.52 -28.95 14.41
N PRO A 501 -12.92 -28.26 15.39
CA PRO A 501 -13.08 -26.82 15.53
C PRO A 501 -12.13 -26.04 14.62
N GLY A 502 -12.47 -24.78 14.37
CA GLY A 502 -11.62 -23.79 13.72
C GLY A 502 -12.09 -22.38 14.10
N ARG A 503 -11.14 -21.46 14.25
CA ARG A 503 -11.41 -20.09 14.68
C ARG A 503 -11.03 -19.09 13.63
N ARG A 504 -11.96 -18.20 13.28
CA ARG A 504 -11.64 -17.03 12.48
C ARG A 504 -11.11 -15.93 13.40
N SER A 505 -10.16 -15.13 12.91
CA SER A 505 -9.47 -14.12 13.72
C SER A 505 -10.36 -12.99 14.25
N ASP A 506 -11.61 -12.89 13.80
CA ASP A 506 -12.65 -11.99 14.31
C ASP A 506 -13.38 -12.53 15.56
N GLY A 507 -13.07 -13.77 15.96
CA GLY A 507 -13.66 -14.43 17.12
C GLY A 507 -14.75 -15.46 16.79
N ALA A 508 -15.15 -15.59 15.51
CA ALA A 508 -16.10 -16.61 15.10
C ALA A 508 -15.50 -18.02 15.28
N VAL A 509 -16.30 -18.93 15.83
CA VAL A 509 -15.92 -20.33 16.10
C VAL A 509 -16.80 -21.23 15.27
N PHE A 510 -16.19 -22.14 14.54
CA PHE A 510 -16.88 -23.12 13.70
C PHE A 510 -16.44 -24.54 14.05
N THR A 511 -17.36 -25.49 13.99
CA THR A 511 -17.07 -26.88 13.62
C THR A 511 -17.04 -27.02 12.10
N VAL A 512 -16.47 -28.09 11.54
CA VAL A 512 -16.52 -28.35 10.08
C VAL A 512 -17.97 -28.37 9.56
N ASP A 513 -18.94 -28.88 10.33
CA ASP A 513 -20.38 -28.82 10.01
C ASP A 513 -20.87 -27.36 9.87
N SER A 514 -20.73 -26.56 10.93
CA SER A 514 -21.19 -25.17 10.90
C SER A 514 -20.42 -24.31 9.88
N PHE A 515 -19.15 -24.64 9.63
CA PHE A 515 -18.33 -24.04 8.59
C PHE A 515 -18.90 -24.33 7.20
N ALA A 516 -19.28 -25.58 6.92
CA ALA A 516 -19.87 -25.98 5.65
C ALA A 516 -21.23 -25.29 5.40
N ARG A 517 -22.08 -25.21 6.43
CA ARG A 517 -23.39 -24.53 6.33
C ARG A 517 -23.23 -23.02 6.08
N TYR A 518 -22.32 -22.39 6.81
CA TYR A 518 -22.00 -20.97 6.64
C TYR A 518 -21.44 -20.71 5.25
N PHE A 519 -20.52 -21.56 4.80
CA PHE A 519 -19.91 -21.49 3.49
C PHE A 519 -20.93 -21.55 2.35
N VAL A 520 -21.86 -22.50 2.35
CA VAL A 520 -22.78 -22.71 1.22
C VAL A 520 -23.74 -21.54 1.02
N HIS A 521 -24.06 -20.80 2.08
CA HIS A 521 -24.91 -19.60 1.96
C HIS A 521 -24.33 -18.60 0.95
N ASP A 522 -23.03 -18.31 1.03
CA ASP A 522 -22.34 -17.29 0.24
C ASP A 522 -22.46 -17.48 -1.30
N PRO A 523 -22.03 -18.61 -1.89
CA PRO A 523 -22.16 -18.84 -3.33
C PRO A 523 -23.62 -18.92 -3.79
N VAL A 524 -24.53 -19.41 -2.94
CA VAL A 524 -25.97 -19.46 -3.24
C VAL A 524 -26.57 -18.05 -3.25
N HIS A 525 -26.20 -17.21 -2.29
CA HIS A 525 -26.65 -15.83 -2.17
C HIS A 525 -26.17 -14.99 -3.35
N HIS A 526 -24.89 -15.06 -3.69
CA HIS A 526 -24.35 -14.27 -4.80
C HIS A 526 -24.83 -14.74 -6.17
N LEU A 527 -25.22 -16.01 -6.31
CA LEU A 527 -25.92 -16.46 -7.52
C LEU A 527 -27.33 -15.86 -7.60
N HIS A 528 -28.02 -15.71 -6.46
CA HIS A 528 -29.32 -15.02 -6.39
C HIS A 528 -29.20 -13.53 -6.72
N ASP A 529 -28.12 -12.85 -6.29
CA ASP A 529 -27.90 -11.41 -6.54
C ASP A 529 -27.81 -11.06 -8.03
N VAL A 530 -27.42 -12.02 -8.87
CA VAL A 530 -27.21 -11.80 -10.31
C VAL A 530 -28.38 -12.27 -11.19
N GLY A 531 -29.47 -12.76 -10.58
CA GLY A 531 -30.65 -13.30 -11.28
C GLY A 531 -30.30 -14.52 -12.12
#